data_AF-A0A9D9WAF0-F1
#
_entry.id   AF-A0A9D9WAF0-F1
#
_cell.length_a   1.000
_cell.length_b   1.000
_cell.length_c   1.000
_cell.angle_alpha   90.00
_cell.angle_beta   90.00
_cell.angle_gamma   90.00
#
_symmetry.space_group_name_H-M   'P 1'
#
loop_
_entity.id
_entity.type
_entity.pdbx_description
1 polymer ?
#
loop_
_entity_poly.entity_id
_entity_poly.type
_entity_poly.pdbx_seq_one_letter_code
_entity_poly.pdbx_strand_id
1 'polypeptide(L)'
;MKKGRAGDESVWWVNSRHMLKAYIKHIEMLKHGCAEDDPTYLWCKEQGVVRVEIELKRRLLNDLDMMEINKISDEKLVKIFHEQTEIFNAVDRSDEPDILDAIPTKSRVHAAAWMAGQDLRQLLSNGTFYRHARILRDYGIDITEPRNIETFPVKVRIVEMKPLSMPEWYSLEDDIPHLKAVGE
;
A
#
# COMPACT_ATOMS: atom_id res chain seq x y z
N MET A 1 -10.44 -5.25 6.31
CA MET A 1 -9.77 -5.89 5.18
C MET A 1 -10.28 -7.32 5.07
N LYS A 2 -10.81 -7.72 3.91
CA LYS A 2 -11.23 -9.12 3.68
C LYS A 2 -10.34 -9.69 2.57
N LYS A 3 -9.97 -10.97 2.68
CA LYS A 3 -9.36 -11.70 1.55
C LYS A 3 -10.37 -11.73 0.40
N GLY A 4 -9.92 -11.42 -0.81
CA GLY A 4 -10.79 -11.45 -1.98
C GLY A 4 -11.15 -12.87 -2.40
N ARG A 5 -12.10 -13.01 -3.34
CA ARG A 5 -12.44 -14.31 -3.96
C ARG A 5 -11.23 -14.99 -4.62
N ALA A 6 -10.22 -14.22 -5.00
CA ALA A 6 -8.98 -14.74 -5.58
C ALA A 6 -7.96 -15.20 -4.51
N GLY A 7 -8.35 -15.40 -3.25
CA GLY A 7 -7.43 -15.94 -2.23
C GLY A 7 -6.36 -14.93 -1.79
N ASP A 8 -5.18 -15.43 -1.40
CA ASP A 8 -4.09 -14.64 -0.82
C ASP A 8 -3.47 -13.60 -1.77
N GLU A 9 -3.80 -13.65 -3.06
CA GLU A 9 -3.25 -12.75 -4.09
C GLU A 9 -4.13 -11.51 -4.36
N SER A 10 -5.14 -11.28 -3.51
CA SER A 10 -6.05 -10.14 -3.63
C SER A 10 -6.48 -9.57 -2.28
N VAL A 11 -6.58 -8.25 -2.21
CA VAL A 11 -6.98 -7.52 -1.00
C VAL A 11 -8.13 -6.58 -1.33
N TRP A 12 -9.22 -6.68 -0.56
CA TRP A 12 -10.42 -5.87 -0.76
C TRP A 12 -10.70 -4.98 0.46
N TRP A 13 -10.96 -3.71 0.18
CA TRP A 13 -11.44 -2.71 1.13
C TRP A 13 -12.88 -2.38 0.76
N VAL A 14 -13.81 -2.81 1.61
CA VAL A 14 -15.24 -2.74 1.34
C VAL A 14 -15.93 -1.91 2.42
N ASN A 15 -16.72 -0.93 2.01
CA ASN A 15 -17.65 -0.23 2.89
C ASN A 15 -19.06 -0.19 2.24
N SER A 16 -19.97 0.61 2.78
CA SER A 16 -21.34 0.74 2.26
C SER A 16 -21.44 1.54 0.95
N ARG A 17 -20.42 2.33 0.60
CA ARG A 17 -20.41 3.28 -0.52
C ARG A 17 -19.57 2.84 -1.71
N HIS A 18 -18.47 2.13 -1.50
CA HIS A 18 -17.61 1.61 -2.54
C HIS A 18 -16.92 0.31 -2.12
N MET A 19 -16.32 -0.36 -3.08
CA MET A 19 -15.38 -1.44 -2.87
C MET A 19 -14.12 -1.15 -3.69
N LEU A 20 -12.99 -1.12 -3.01
CA LEU A 20 -11.69 -1.01 -3.63
C LEU A 20 -11.02 -2.39 -3.60
N LYS A 21 -10.42 -2.81 -4.72
CA LYS A 21 -9.72 -4.08 -4.86
C LYS A 21 -8.33 -3.84 -5.41
N ALA A 22 -7.35 -4.54 -4.85
CA ALA A 22 -6.04 -4.71 -5.45
C ALA A 22 -5.77 -6.21 -5.65
N TYR A 23 -5.31 -6.60 -6.84
CA TYR A 23 -5.01 -8.00 -7.14
C TYR A 23 -3.91 -8.15 -8.20
N ILE A 24 -3.19 -9.27 -8.13
CA ILE A 24 -2.18 -9.64 -9.13
C ILE A 24 -2.91 -10.07 -10.40
N LYS A 25 -2.74 -9.32 -11.50
CA LYS A 25 -3.59 -9.45 -12.68
C LYS A 25 -3.40 -10.78 -13.42
N HIS A 26 -2.17 -11.24 -13.60
CA HIS A 26 -1.93 -12.49 -14.34
C HIS A 26 -2.53 -13.72 -13.62
N ILE A 27 -2.52 -13.73 -12.28
CA ILE A 27 -3.12 -14.82 -11.49
C ILE A 27 -4.64 -14.79 -11.60
N GLU A 28 -5.24 -13.60 -11.57
CA GLU A 28 -6.67 -13.43 -11.82
C GLU A 28 -7.05 -13.90 -13.23
N MET A 29 -6.24 -13.60 -14.26
CA MET A 29 -6.49 -14.04 -15.64
C MET A 29 -6.57 -15.57 -15.77
N LEU A 30 -5.66 -16.31 -15.13
CA LEU A 30 -5.71 -17.78 -15.12
C LEU A 30 -7.00 -18.30 -14.47
N LYS A 31 -7.41 -17.71 -13.34
CA LYS A 31 -8.65 -18.09 -12.65
C LYS A 31 -9.90 -17.84 -13.48
N HIS A 32 -9.83 -16.88 -14.40
CA HIS A 32 -10.89 -16.56 -15.36
C HIS A 32 -10.77 -17.32 -16.70
N GLY A 33 -9.87 -18.30 -16.80
CA GLY A 33 -9.76 -19.19 -17.96
C GLY A 33 -8.88 -18.66 -19.09
N CYS A 34 -8.03 -17.65 -18.83
CA CYS A 34 -6.99 -17.25 -19.77
C CYS A 34 -5.96 -18.37 -19.93
N ALA A 35 -5.51 -18.61 -21.15
CA ALA A 35 -4.47 -19.59 -21.42
C ALA A 35 -3.10 -19.07 -20.98
N GLU A 36 -2.20 -19.98 -20.57
CA GLU A 36 -0.85 -19.62 -20.09
C GLU A 36 0.08 -19.13 -21.20
N ASP A 37 -0.26 -19.41 -22.46
CA ASP A 37 0.44 -18.98 -23.66
C ASP A 37 -0.08 -17.64 -24.21
N ASP A 38 -1.12 -17.07 -23.61
CA ASP A 38 -1.64 -15.76 -24.02
C ASP A 38 -0.57 -14.67 -23.83
N PRO A 39 -0.28 -13.85 -24.86
CA PRO A 39 0.77 -12.83 -24.79
C PRO A 39 0.50 -11.79 -23.68
N THR A 40 -0.76 -11.48 -23.41
CA THR A 40 -1.18 -10.56 -22.34
C THR A 40 -0.94 -11.16 -20.97
N TYR A 41 -1.22 -12.46 -20.79
CA TYR A 41 -0.92 -13.15 -19.54
C TYR A 41 0.59 -13.17 -19.25
N LEU A 42 1.40 -13.57 -20.24
CA LEU A 42 2.86 -13.63 -20.12
C LEU A 42 3.46 -12.26 -19.79
N TRP A 43 3.01 -11.22 -20.49
CA TRP A 43 3.45 -9.85 -20.22
C TRP A 43 3.05 -9.36 -18.83
N CYS A 44 1.80 -9.61 -18.40
CA CYS A 44 1.35 -9.25 -17.06
C CYS A 44 2.13 -9.98 -15.94
N LYS A 45 2.57 -11.21 -16.22
CA LYS A 45 3.39 -12.02 -15.31
C LYS A 45 4.82 -11.49 -15.22
N GLU A 46 5.43 -11.19 -16.36
CA GLU A 46 6.80 -10.67 -16.43
C GLU A 46 6.93 -9.29 -15.80
N GLN A 47 5.99 -8.37 -16.08
CA GLN A 47 6.00 -7.02 -15.53
C GLN A 47 5.51 -6.93 -14.07
N GLY A 48 4.98 -8.03 -13.51
CA GLY A 48 4.46 -8.03 -12.14
C GLY A 48 3.23 -7.14 -11.95
N VAL A 49 2.30 -7.16 -12.90
CA VAL A 49 1.17 -6.21 -12.95
C VAL A 49 0.20 -6.43 -11.79
N VAL A 50 -0.03 -5.35 -11.04
CA VAL A 50 -1.08 -5.25 -10.02
C VAL A 50 -2.18 -4.32 -10.54
N ARG A 51 -3.43 -4.79 -10.49
CA ARG A 51 -4.58 -3.98 -10.86
C ARG A 51 -5.23 -3.41 -9.61
N VAL A 52 -5.49 -2.10 -9.63
CA VAL A 52 -6.31 -1.40 -8.63
C VAL A 52 -7.65 -1.05 -9.28
N GLU A 53 -8.74 -1.50 -8.65
CA GLU A 53 -10.10 -1.36 -9.16
C GLU A 53 -11.00 -0.76 -8.08
N ILE A 54 -11.91 0.13 -8.49
CA ILE A 54 -12.93 0.70 -7.62
C ILE A 54 -14.30 0.40 -8.19
N GLU A 55 -15.16 -0.19 -7.36
CA GLU A 55 -16.58 -0.32 -7.62
C GLU A 55 -17.35 0.71 -6.78
N LEU A 56 -18.07 1.60 -7.44
CA LEU A 56 -18.96 2.56 -6.78
C LEU A 56 -20.33 1.91 -6.54
N LYS A 57 -20.82 1.95 -5.30
CA LYS A 57 -22.16 1.43 -4.96
C LYS A 57 -23.21 2.50 -5.17
N ARG A 58 -24.47 2.08 -5.30
CA ARG A 58 -25.65 2.93 -5.58
C ARG A 58 -25.68 4.24 -4.79
N ARG A 59 -25.38 4.22 -3.48
CA ARG A 59 -25.41 5.43 -2.65
C ARG A 59 -24.39 6.47 -3.11
N LEU A 60 -23.15 6.06 -3.37
CA LEU A 60 -22.11 6.95 -3.84
C LEU A 60 -22.37 7.42 -5.28
N LEU A 61 -22.86 6.54 -6.15
CA LEU A 61 -23.28 6.92 -7.50
C LEU A 61 -24.40 7.98 -7.49
N ASN A 62 -25.35 7.87 -6.55
CA ASN A 62 -26.40 8.87 -6.38
C ASN A 62 -25.84 10.21 -5.88
N ASP A 63 -24.99 10.17 -4.85
CA ASP A 63 -24.33 11.37 -4.30
C ASP A 63 -23.48 12.11 -5.35
N LEU A 64 -22.92 11.39 -6.32
CA LEU A 64 -22.07 11.93 -7.40
C LEU A 64 -22.86 12.28 -8.68
N ASP A 65 -24.18 12.08 -8.69
CA ASP A 65 -25.05 12.25 -9.86
C ASP A 65 -24.60 11.43 -11.09
N MET A 66 -24.24 10.17 -10.86
CA MET A 66 -23.71 9.21 -11.86
C MET A 66 -24.61 7.98 -12.02
N MET A 67 -25.90 8.10 -11.70
CA MET A 67 -26.87 7.02 -11.87
C MET A 67 -27.23 6.76 -13.34
N GLU A 68 -27.04 7.76 -14.20
CA GLU A 68 -27.34 7.71 -15.63
C GLU A 68 -26.03 7.75 -16.43
N ILE A 69 -25.94 6.96 -17.51
CA ILE A 69 -24.74 6.81 -18.33
C ILE A 69 -24.30 8.14 -18.95
N ASN A 70 -25.25 8.96 -19.40
CA ASN A 70 -25.02 10.30 -19.98
C ASN A 70 -24.33 11.29 -19.02
N LYS A 71 -24.40 11.05 -17.69
CA LYS A 71 -23.78 11.91 -16.67
C LYS A 71 -22.37 11.46 -16.26
N ILE A 72 -21.95 10.29 -16.75
CA ILE A 72 -20.61 9.73 -16.55
C ILE A 72 -19.70 10.30 -17.62
N SER A 73 -18.60 10.93 -17.19
CA SER A 73 -17.55 11.44 -18.06
C SER A 73 -16.19 10.93 -17.61
N ASP A 74 -15.25 10.79 -18.54
CA ASP A 74 -13.90 10.31 -18.25
C ASP A 74 -13.20 11.18 -17.20
N GLU A 75 -13.34 12.50 -17.29
CA GLU A 75 -12.81 13.45 -16.30
C GLU A 75 -13.31 13.16 -14.88
N LYS A 76 -14.60 12.83 -14.73
CA LYS A 76 -15.18 12.48 -13.42
C LYS A 76 -14.64 11.15 -12.93
N LEU A 77 -14.54 10.15 -13.81
CA LEU A 77 -14.02 8.82 -13.46
C LEU A 77 -12.57 8.90 -12.99
N VAL A 78 -11.72 9.63 -13.72
CA VAL A 78 -10.32 9.88 -13.37
C VAL A 78 -10.23 10.57 -12.01
N LYS A 79 -11.02 11.64 -11.81
CA LYS A 79 -11.07 12.37 -10.54
C LYS A 79 -11.45 11.47 -9.37
N ILE A 80 -12.55 10.71 -9.49
CA ILE A 80 -13.03 9.80 -8.44
C ILE A 80 -12.00 8.71 -8.16
N PHE A 81 -11.38 8.15 -9.21
CA PHE A 81 -10.35 7.14 -9.03
C PHE A 81 -9.20 7.67 -8.18
N HIS A 82 -8.68 8.86 -8.50
CA HIS A 82 -7.61 9.48 -7.70
C HIS A 82 -8.03 9.78 -6.26
N GLU A 83 -9.22 10.37 -6.05
CA GLU A 83 -9.73 10.66 -4.70
C GLU A 83 -9.89 9.40 -3.85
N GLN A 84 -10.39 8.31 -4.44
CA GLN A 84 -10.60 7.07 -3.69
C GLN A 84 -9.32 6.22 -3.54
N THR A 85 -8.33 6.39 -4.41
CA THR A 85 -7.02 5.70 -4.33
C THR A 85 -5.96 6.49 -3.57
N GLU A 86 -6.22 7.73 -3.14
CA GLU A 86 -5.28 8.58 -2.39
C GLU A 86 -4.69 7.87 -1.17
N ILE A 87 -5.45 7.00 -0.51
CA ILE A 87 -4.98 6.20 0.63
C ILE A 87 -3.76 5.33 0.32
N PHE A 88 -3.57 4.92 -0.95
CA PHE A 88 -2.37 4.20 -1.38
C PHE A 88 -1.15 5.10 -1.53
N ASN A 89 -1.38 6.38 -1.85
CA ASN A 89 -0.32 7.38 -1.91
C ASN A 89 0.06 7.88 -0.52
N ALA A 90 -0.87 7.86 0.44
CA ALA A 90 -0.65 8.24 1.84
C ALA A 90 0.24 7.27 2.66
N VAL A 91 0.77 6.21 2.03
CA VAL A 91 1.70 5.25 2.66
C VAL A 91 3.14 5.77 2.65
N ASP A 92 3.39 6.96 2.11
CA ASP A 92 4.67 7.64 2.34
C ASP A 92 4.70 8.19 3.79
N ARG A 93 4.91 7.29 4.76
CA ARG A 93 5.18 7.64 6.17
C ARG A 93 6.63 8.05 6.39
N SER A 94 7.35 8.45 5.34
CA SER A 94 8.66 9.08 5.50
C SER A 94 8.57 10.40 6.27
N ASP A 95 7.40 11.06 6.25
CA ASP A 95 7.13 12.34 6.91
C ASP A 95 6.52 12.22 8.32
N GLU A 96 6.23 11.01 8.82
CA GLU A 96 5.82 10.83 10.22
C GLU A 96 7.04 11.19 11.09
N PRO A 97 6.99 12.25 11.93
CA PRO A 97 8.16 12.67 12.68
C PRO A 97 8.60 11.49 13.55
N ASP A 98 9.81 11.00 13.27
CA ASP A 98 10.40 9.93 14.05
C ASP A 98 10.34 10.38 15.52
N ILE A 99 9.96 9.49 16.45
CA ILE A 99 9.98 9.80 17.88
C ILE A 99 11.37 10.36 18.26
N LEU A 100 12.40 9.95 17.52
CA LEU A 100 13.77 10.46 17.62
C LEU A 100 13.93 11.94 17.25
N ASP A 101 13.11 12.49 16.35
CA ASP A 101 13.21 13.89 15.92
C ASP A 101 12.76 14.87 17.00
N ALA A 102 11.82 14.48 17.85
CA ALA A 102 11.43 15.25 19.03
C ALA A 102 12.52 15.28 20.11
N ILE A 103 13.45 14.32 20.10
CA ILE A 103 14.49 14.18 21.13
C ILE A 103 15.68 15.12 20.82
N PRO A 104 16.28 15.77 21.84
CA PRO A 104 17.50 16.57 21.66
C PRO A 104 18.61 15.76 21.00
N THR A 105 19.31 16.34 20.04
CA THR A 105 20.33 15.68 19.20
C THR A 105 21.35 14.86 20.00
N LYS A 106 21.77 15.36 21.17
CA LYS A 106 22.73 14.68 22.06
C LYS A 106 22.18 13.40 22.69
N SER A 107 20.86 13.31 22.89
CA SER A 107 20.20 12.13 23.47
C SER A 107 19.61 11.21 22.40
N ARG A 108 19.41 11.71 21.17
CA ARG A 108 18.82 10.98 20.05
C ARG A 108 19.59 9.68 19.72
N VAL A 109 20.92 9.75 19.66
CA VAL A 109 21.75 8.57 19.35
C VAL A 109 21.63 7.48 20.41
N HIS A 110 21.46 7.87 21.68
CA HIS A 110 21.29 6.93 22.79
C HIS A 110 19.90 6.32 22.79
N ALA A 111 18.86 7.10 22.48
CA ALA A 111 17.51 6.59 22.27
C ALA A 111 17.47 5.56 21.14
N ALA A 112 18.07 5.86 19.99
CA ALA A 112 18.14 4.95 18.85
C ALA A 112 18.85 3.63 19.21
N ALA A 113 19.99 3.69 19.89
CA ALA A 113 20.73 2.50 20.33
C ALA A 113 19.91 1.64 21.31
N TRP A 114 19.24 2.25 22.30
CA TRP A 114 18.37 1.52 23.22
C TRP A 114 17.13 0.93 22.52
N MET A 115 16.53 1.65 21.56
CA MET A 115 15.43 1.13 20.73
C MET A 115 15.86 -0.08 19.88
N ALA A 116 17.13 -0.11 19.43
CA ALA A 116 17.74 -1.23 18.75
C ALA A 116 18.16 -2.39 19.67
N GLY A 117 17.83 -2.33 20.97
CA GLY A 117 18.11 -3.40 21.95
C GLY A 117 19.51 -3.37 22.54
N GLN A 118 20.29 -2.30 22.34
CA GLN A 118 21.63 -2.18 22.92
C GLN A 118 21.57 -1.84 24.41
N ASP A 119 22.46 -2.44 25.22
CA ASP A 119 22.63 -2.09 26.63
C ASP A 119 23.51 -0.84 26.78
N LEU A 120 22.88 0.30 27.08
CA LEU A 120 23.58 1.57 27.23
C LEU A 120 24.52 1.62 28.44
N ARG A 121 24.39 0.73 29.44
CA ARG A 121 25.31 0.68 30.59
C ARG A 121 26.71 0.19 30.18
N GLN A 122 26.80 -0.57 29.09
CA GLN A 122 28.06 -1.03 28.53
C GLN A 122 28.70 0.03 27.63
N LEU A 123 27.89 0.93 27.05
CA LEU A 123 28.33 1.95 26.11
C LEU A 123 28.69 3.29 26.78
N LEU A 124 28.10 3.60 27.94
CA LEU A 124 28.21 4.91 28.58
C LEU A 124 28.77 4.78 30.00
N SER A 125 29.60 5.76 30.40
CA SER A 125 29.94 5.96 31.80
C SER A 125 28.69 6.25 32.65
N ASN A 126 28.67 5.83 33.92
CA ASN A 126 27.55 6.04 34.85
C ASN A 126 26.99 7.48 34.85
N GLY A 127 27.85 8.51 34.93
CA GLY A 127 27.38 9.90 34.95
C GLY A 127 26.67 10.32 33.66
N THR A 128 27.21 9.92 32.50
CA THR A 128 26.60 10.16 31.19
C THR A 128 25.30 9.39 31.03
N PHE A 129 25.24 8.15 31.48
CA PHE A 129 24.05 7.30 31.44
C PHE A 129 22.87 7.96 32.15
N TYR A 130 23.02 8.33 33.42
CA TYR A 130 21.91 8.94 34.19
C TYR A 130 21.50 10.31 33.66
N ARG A 131 22.44 11.08 33.08
CA ARG A 131 22.13 12.35 32.41
C ARG A 131 21.17 12.14 31.24
N HIS A 132 21.45 11.18 30.36
CA HIS A 132 20.58 10.88 29.22
C HIS A 132 19.30 10.16 29.65
N ALA A 133 19.33 9.29 30.67
CA ALA A 133 18.14 8.65 31.21
C ALA A 133 17.11 9.66 31.72
N ARG A 134 17.57 10.72 32.39
CA ARG A 134 16.68 11.82 32.82
C ARG A 134 16.01 12.51 31.62
N ILE A 135 16.80 12.89 30.61
CA ILE A 135 16.29 13.59 29.43
C ILE A 135 15.30 12.71 28.67
N LEU A 136 15.62 11.43 28.45
CA LEU A 136 14.80 10.51 27.68
C LEU A 136 13.48 10.13 28.37
N ARG A 137 13.45 10.17 29.72
CA ARG A 137 12.23 9.96 30.49
C ARG A 137 11.17 11.01 30.22
N ASP A 138 11.55 12.25 29.93
CA ASP A 138 10.62 13.32 29.55
C ASP A 138 9.90 13.02 28.22
N TYR A 139 10.47 12.12 27.40
CA TYR A 139 9.89 11.63 26.14
C TYR A 139 9.29 10.23 26.28
N GLY A 140 9.13 9.72 27.50
CA GLY A 140 8.55 8.39 27.77
C GLY A 140 9.48 7.21 27.50
N ILE A 141 10.79 7.45 27.34
CA ILE A 141 11.79 6.40 27.09
C ILE A 141 12.58 6.14 28.38
N ASP A 142 12.46 4.93 28.93
CA ASP A 142 13.21 4.54 30.12
C ASP A 142 14.37 3.59 29.79
N ILE A 143 15.56 4.17 29.62
CA ILE A 143 16.77 3.41 29.28
C ILE A 143 17.38 2.64 30.46
N THR A 144 16.82 2.76 31.67
CA THR A 144 17.32 2.04 32.85
C THR A 144 16.98 0.57 32.83
N GLU A 145 15.89 0.23 32.16
CA GLU A 145 15.46 -1.14 31.91
C GLU A 145 16.05 -1.62 30.58
N PRO A 146 16.76 -2.77 30.57
CA PRO A 146 17.27 -3.35 29.34
C PRO A 146 16.09 -3.78 28.46
N ARG A 147 16.15 -3.44 27.18
CA ARG A 147 15.10 -3.77 26.23
C ARG A 147 15.35 -5.19 25.72
N ASN A 148 14.52 -6.15 26.15
CA ASN A 148 14.62 -7.54 25.69
C ASN A 148 14.00 -7.70 24.30
N ILE A 149 14.69 -7.22 23.27
CA ILE A 149 14.28 -7.37 21.86
C ILE A 149 15.37 -8.11 21.12
N GLU A 150 14.97 -9.17 20.42
CA GLU A 150 15.81 -9.79 19.41
C GLU A 150 15.70 -8.98 18.12
N THR A 151 16.84 -8.48 17.63
CA THR A 151 16.88 -7.80 16.33
C THR A 151 16.66 -8.83 15.23
N PHE A 152 15.46 -8.87 14.66
CA PHE A 152 15.19 -9.65 13.47
C PHE A 152 15.66 -8.83 12.25
N PRO A 153 16.67 -9.28 11.47
CA PRO A 153 17.08 -8.57 10.27
C PRO A 153 15.97 -8.71 9.21
N VAL A 154 15.02 -7.77 9.22
CA VAL A 154 14.01 -7.68 8.18
C VAL A 154 14.69 -7.17 6.92
N LYS A 155 14.84 -8.02 5.90
CA LYS A 155 15.13 -7.55 4.54
C LYS A 155 13.87 -6.93 3.98
N VAL A 156 13.74 -5.61 4.16
CA VAL A 156 12.67 -4.85 3.52
C VAL A 156 12.96 -4.82 2.02
N ARG A 157 12.19 -5.55 1.22
CA ARG A 157 12.14 -5.36 -0.23
C ARG A 157 11.19 -4.20 -0.50
N ILE A 158 11.76 -3.05 -0.85
CA ILE A 158 10.97 -1.91 -1.31
C ILE A 158 10.50 -2.25 -2.73
N VAL A 159 9.18 -2.33 -2.92
CA VAL A 159 8.56 -2.51 -4.23
C VAL A 159 8.13 -1.13 -4.71
N GLU A 160 8.80 -0.61 -5.74
CA GLU A 160 8.37 0.61 -6.42
C GLU A 160 7.19 0.29 -7.34
N MET A 161 6.02 0.86 -7.04
CA MET A 161 4.87 0.79 -7.95
C MET A 161 4.90 1.99 -8.89
N LYS A 162 4.78 1.74 -10.20
CA LYS A 162 4.70 2.78 -11.23
C LYS A 162 3.42 2.59 -12.06
N PRO A 163 2.77 3.67 -12.51
CA PRO A 163 1.68 3.56 -13.48
C PRO A 163 2.15 2.77 -14.70
N LEU A 164 1.35 1.79 -15.10
CA LEU A 164 1.65 0.92 -16.23
C LEU A 164 1.08 1.53 -17.52
N SER A 165 1.91 1.70 -18.54
CA SER A 165 1.47 2.06 -19.88
C SER A 165 1.02 0.82 -20.66
N MET A 166 0.07 1.00 -21.56
CA MET A 166 -0.33 -0.04 -22.52
C MET A 166 0.88 -0.41 -23.40
N PRO A 167 1.20 -1.70 -23.59
CA PRO A 167 2.28 -2.10 -24.48
C PRO A 167 1.87 -1.92 -25.95
N GLU A 168 2.83 -1.61 -26.83
CA GLU A 168 2.61 -1.27 -28.24
C GLU A 168 1.81 -2.31 -29.04
N TRP A 169 1.94 -3.58 -28.68
CA TRP A 169 1.27 -4.69 -29.37
C TRP A 169 -0.16 -4.93 -28.87
N TYR A 170 -0.58 -4.31 -27.76
CA TYR A 170 -1.92 -4.50 -27.19
C TYR A 170 -2.86 -3.42 -27.71
N SER A 171 -4.04 -3.84 -28.19
CA SER A 171 -5.10 -2.96 -28.66
C SER A 171 -6.38 -3.22 -27.87
N LEU A 172 -7.13 -2.15 -27.59
CA LEU A 172 -8.51 -2.24 -27.07
C LEU A 172 -9.54 -2.40 -28.19
N GLU A 173 -9.14 -2.12 -29.42
CA GLU A 173 -9.95 -2.35 -30.60
C GLU A 173 -9.80 -3.81 -30.98
N ASP A 174 -10.89 -4.58 -30.88
CA ASP A 174 -10.93 -5.89 -31.50
C ASP A 174 -10.88 -5.68 -33.02
N ASP A 175 -9.89 -6.24 -33.71
CA ASP A 175 -9.86 -6.27 -35.19
C ASP A 175 -11.11 -6.95 -35.79
N ILE A 176 -11.87 -7.68 -34.95
CA ILE A 176 -13.12 -8.37 -35.31
C ILE A 176 -14.20 -7.97 -34.30
N PRO A 177 -15.26 -7.25 -34.70
CA PRO A 177 -16.33 -6.89 -33.78
C PRO A 177 -17.07 -8.14 -33.31
N HIS A 178 -16.77 -8.59 -32.08
CA HIS A 178 -17.53 -9.64 -31.43
C HIS A 178 -18.78 -9.02 -30.79
N LEU A 179 -19.92 -9.07 -31.50
CA LEU A 179 -21.22 -8.81 -30.89
C LEU A 179 -21.46 -9.85 -29.79
N LYS A 180 -21.13 -9.51 -28.53
CA LYS A 180 -21.61 -10.27 -27.37
C LYS A 180 -23.07 -9.90 -27.15
N ALA A 181 -23.97 -10.81 -27.51
CA ALA A 181 -25.35 -10.72 -27.08
C ALA A 181 -25.39 -10.71 -25.55
N VAL A 182 -25.77 -9.57 -24.98
CA VAL A 182 -26.12 -9.48 -23.56
C VAL A 182 -27.51 -10.11 -23.45
N GLY A 183 -27.57 -11.35 -22.97
CA GLY A 183 -28.83 -12.09 -22.80
C GLY A 183 -29.82 -11.38 -21.88
N GLU A 184 -31.10 -11.57 -22.17
CA GLU A 184 -32.28 -11.09 -21.43
C GLU A 184 -32.26 -11.39 -19.93
#